data_AF-A0A9W4T4Q6-F1
#
_entry.id   AF-A0A9W4T4Q6-F1
#
_cell.length_a   1.000
_cell.length_b   1.000
_cell.length_c   1.000
_cell.angle_alpha   90.00
_cell.angle_beta   90.00
_cell.angle_gamma   90.00
#
_symmetry.space_group_name_H-M   'P 1'
#
loop_
_entity.id
_entity.type
_entity.pdbx_description
1 polymer ?
#
loop_
_entity_poly.entity_id
_entity_poly.type
_entity_poly.pdbx_seq_one_letter_code
_entity_poly.pdbx_strand_id
1 'polypeptide(L)'
;IAAGILRDATAKWYDENQEDGMHKEILIALWMSELEMIKQNPGQSVSDYTQKFKMLMQRVDTTGGFRQHYIVSKFVRGLSPHLMIIVVGHSPQTLDTAITKVKEIKTGFTIAQPIQQQQII
;
A
#
# COMPACT_ATOMS: atom_id res chain seq x y z
N ILE A 1 -6.21 37.19 39.20
CA ILE A 1 -6.68 35.78 39.12
C ILE A 1 -6.98 35.37 37.67
N ALA A 2 -7.74 36.15 36.90
CA ALA A 2 -8.10 35.81 35.51
C ALA A 2 -6.92 35.63 34.52
N ALA A 3 -5.84 36.42 34.64
CA ALA A 3 -4.70 36.34 33.70
C ALA A 3 -3.83 35.07 33.82
N GLY A 4 -3.83 34.42 34.99
CA GLY A 4 -3.11 33.15 35.19
C GLY A 4 -3.86 31.96 34.58
N ILE A 5 -5.18 31.92 34.78
CA ILE A 5 -6.07 30.86 34.27
C ILE A 5 -6.05 30.79 32.74
N LEU A 6 -5.99 31.94 32.07
CA LEU A 6 -5.93 31.99 30.60
C LEU A 6 -4.60 31.48 30.05
N ARG A 7 -3.48 31.75 30.72
CA ARG A 7 -2.16 31.24 30.32
C ARG A 7 -2.08 29.72 30.44
N ASP A 8 -2.59 29.16 31.55
CA ASP A 8 -2.57 27.72 31.80
C ASP A 8 -3.48 26.96 30.81
N ALA A 9 -4.64 27.53 30.47
CA ALA A 9 -5.54 26.96 29.48
C ALA A 9 -4.95 26.98 28.06
N THR A 10 -4.26 28.05 27.68
CA THR A 10 -3.59 28.12 26.37
C THR A 10 -2.40 27.18 26.26
N ALA A 11 -1.63 27.00 27.35
CA ALA A 11 -0.52 26.06 27.39
C ALA A 11 -1.05 24.62 27.26
N LYS A 12 -2.08 24.26 28.02
CA LYS A 12 -2.72 22.95 27.94
C LYS A 12 -3.31 22.66 26.55
N TRP A 13 -3.97 23.63 25.92
CA TRP A 13 -4.47 23.47 24.55
C TRP A 13 -3.32 23.26 23.56
N TYR A 14 -2.22 24.00 23.70
CA TYR A 14 -1.06 23.86 22.83
C TYR A 14 -0.39 22.49 22.99
N ASP A 15 -0.18 22.03 24.23
CA ASP A 15 0.41 20.74 24.54
C ASP A 15 -0.47 19.57 24.06
N GLU A 16 -1.80 19.61 24.28
CA GLU A 16 -2.74 18.57 23.84
C GLU A 16 -2.79 18.45 22.30
N ASN A 17 -2.78 19.57 21.58
CA ASN A 17 -2.80 19.55 20.11
C ASN A 17 -1.42 19.21 19.53
N GLN A 18 -0.33 19.49 20.25
CA GLN A 18 1.03 19.12 19.87
C GLN A 18 1.28 17.63 20.08
N GLU A 19 0.75 17.03 21.15
CA GLU A 19 0.76 15.58 21.35
C GLU A 19 -0.04 14.86 20.26
N ASP A 20 -1.25 15.30 19.91
CA ASP A 20 -2.06 14.70 18.83
C ASP A 20 -1.34 14.78 17.46
N GLY A 21 -0.75 15.94 17.16
CA GLY A 21 0.08 16.13 15.96
C GLY A 21 1.27 15.17 15.91
N MET A 22 2.00 15.04 17.03
CA MET A 22 3.15 14.14 17.15
C MET A 22 2.73 12.67 17.01
N HIS A 23 1.61 12.27 17.63
CA HIS A 23 1.07 10.91 17.48
C HIS A 23 0.75 10.59 16.03
N LYS A 24 0.14 11.53 15.30
CA LYS A 24 -0.15 11.37 13.88
C LYS A 24 1.11 11.23 13.03
N GLU A 25 2.15 12.03 13.29
CA GLU A 25 3.44 11.92 12.59
C GLU A 25 4.12 10.57 12.83
N ILE A 26 4.11 10.08 14.08
CA ILE A 26 4.64 8.76 14.42
C ILE A 26 3.87 7.66 13.69
N LEU A 27 2.53 7.73 13.64
CA LEU A 27 1.72 6.75 12.92
C LEU A 27 2.00 6.77 11.42
N ILE A 28 2.16 7.95 10.81
CA ILE A 28 2.54 8.07 9.40
C ILE A 28 3.93 7.46 9.16
N ALA A 29 4.90 7.71 10.04
CA ALA A 29 6.22 7.11 9.94
C ALA A 29 6.18 5.57 10.03
N LEU A 30 5.34 5.03 10.91
CA LEU A 30 5.11 3.58 11.02
C LEU A 30 4.48 3.01 9.74
N TRP A 31 3.44 3.65 9.22
CA TRP A 31 2.81 3.21 7.96
C TRP A 31 3.74 3.36 6.75
N MET A 32 4.62 4.37 6.73
CA MET A 32 5.66 4.51 5.71
C MET A 32 6.66 3.35 5.79
N SER A 33 7.09 2.99 7.00
CA SER A 33 7.95 1.82 7.22
C SER A 33 7.28 0.53 6.74
N GLU A 34 5.99 0.35 7.07
CA GLU A 34 5.20 -0.79 6.57
C GLU A 34 5.08 -0.79 5.04
N LEU A 35 4.87 0.37 4.42
CA LEU A 35 4.78 0.52 2.96
C LEU A 35 6.11 0.17 2.29
N GLU A 36 7.24 0.56 2.88
CA GLU A 36 8.57 0.24 2.35
C GLU A 36 8.89 -1.25 2.43
N MET A 37 8.33 -1.95 3.43
CA MET A 37 8.54 -3.39 3.62
C MET A 37 7.48 -4.26 2.92
N ILE A 38 6.36 -3.71 2.46
CA ILE A 38 5.25 -4.52 1.96
C ILE A 38 5.63 -5.32 0.72
N LYS A 39 5.41 -6.62 0.80
CA LYS A 39 5.53 -7.56 -0.31
C LYS A 39 4.41 -8.59 -0.20
N GLN A 40 4.07 -9.21 -1.31
CA GLN A 40 3.16 -10.34 -1.38
C GLN A 40 3.82 -11.53 -0.70
N ASN A 41 3.23 -12.00 0.40
CA ASN A 41 3.73 -13.17 1.12
C ASN A 41 3.55 -14.45 0.27
N PRO A 42 4.35 -15.50 0.52
CA PRO A 42 4.14 -16.81 -0.11
C PRO A 42 2.72 -17.31 0.13
N GLY A 43 2.02 -17.72 -0.94
CA GLY A 43 0.63 -18.18 -0.87
C GLY A 43 -0.43 -17.08 -0.69
N GLN A 44 -0.04 -15.83 -0.41
CA GLN A 44 -0.99 -14.72 -0.29
C GLN A 44 -1.65 -14.42 -1.65
N SER A 45 -2.96 -14.18 -1.65
CA SER A 45 -3.66 -13.77 -2.86
C SER A 45 -3.19 -12.39 -3.34
N VAL A 46 -3.28 -12.15 -4.65
CA VAL A 46 -2.99 -10.82 -5.22
C VAL A 46 -3.98 -9.78 -4.70
N SER A 47 -5.23 -10.19 -4.42
CA SER A 47 -6.27 -9.32 -3.89
C SER A 47 -5.89 -8.79 -2.50
N ASP A 48 -5.47 -9.68 -1.60
CA ASP A 48 -5.12 -9.30 -0.21
C ASP A 48 -3.89 -8.38 -0.18
N TYR A 49 -2.87 -8.70 -0.99
CA TYR A 49 -1.71 -7.83 -1.15
C TYR A 49 -2.11 -6.44 -1.67
N THR A 50 -2.94 -6.40 -2.72
CA THR A 50 -3.42 -5.14 -3.32
C THR A 50 -4.21 -4.31 -2.33
N GLN A 51 -5.10 -4.93 -1.56
CA GLN A 51 -5.89 -4.25 -0.54
C GLN A 51 -4.99 -3.64 0.53
N LYS A 52 -4.03 -4.41 1.08
CA LYS A 52 -3.10 -3.92 2.08
C LYS A 52 -2.25 -2.76 1.55
N PHE A 53 -1.77 -2.87 0.31
CA PHE A 53 -1.02 -1.80 -0.35
C PHE A 53 -1.85 -0.52 -0.47
N LYS A 54 -3.10 -0.60 -0.96
CA LYS A 54 -4.01 0.55 -1.08
C LYS A 54 -4.29 1.21 0.27
N MET A 55 -4.52 0.40 1.31
CA MET A 55 -4.75 0.92 2.67
C MET A 55 -3.54 1.67 3.23
N LEU A 56 -2.32 1.14 3.04
CA LEU A 56 -1.10 1.85 3.45
C LEU A 56 -0.93 3.14 2.66
N MET A 57 -1.07 3.10 1.34
CA MET A 57 -0.98 4.29 0.50
C MET A 57 -1.96 5.39 0.91
N GLN A 58 -3.22 5.06 1.20
CA GLN A 58 -4.22 6.03 1.66
C GLN A 58 -3.86 6.67 3.00
N ARG A 59 -3.15 5.95 3.86
CA ARG A 59 -2.73 6.42 5.18
C ARG A 59 -1.48 7.29 5.12
N VAL A 60 -0.54 6.98 4.22
CA VAL A 60 0.71 7.73 4.10
C VAL A 60 0.60 8.91 3.12
N ASP A 61 -0.24 8.80 2.10
CA ASP A 61 -0.38 9.78 1.02
C ASP A 61 -1.70 10.52 1.10
N THR A 62 -1.92 11.17 2.24
CA THR A 62 -3.19 11.86 2.53
C THR A 62 -3.46 13.05 1.60
N THR A 63 -2.43 13.58 0.95
CA THR A 63 -2.50 14.76 0.05
C THR A 63 -2.30 14.41 -1.43
N GLY A 64 -2.01 13.15 -1.76
CA GLY A 64 -1.72 12.73 -3.15
C GLY A 64 -0.38 13.26 -3.68
N GLY A 65 0.62 13.39 -2.82
CA GLY A 65 1.95 13.92 -3.15
C GLY A 65 2.86 12.91 -3.84
N PHE A 66 2.56 11.61 -3.80
CA PHE A 66 3.41 10.63 -4.47
C PHE A 66 3.23 10.61 -5.98
N ARG A 67 4.35 10.63 -6.70
CA ARG A 67 4.36 10.48 -8.17
C ARG A 67 3.88 9.10 -8.57
N GLN A 68 3.03 9.01 -9.59
CA GLN A 68 2.48 7.75 -10.10
C GLN A 68 3.54 6.68 -10.38
N HIS A 69 4.67 7.07 -10.97
CA HIS A 69 5.79 6.16 -11.22
C HIS A 69 6.35 5.51 -9.94
N TYR A 70 6.42 6.26 -8.83
CA TYR A 70 6.83 5.72 -7.52
C TYR A 70 5.81 4.69 -7.03
N ILE A 71 4.52 5.03 -7.04
CA ILE A 71 3.43 4.16 -6.58
C ILE A 71 3.41 2.84 -7.37
N VAL A 72 3.46 2.93 -8.70
CA VAL A 72 3.51 1.76 -9.58
C VAL A 72 4.75 0.92 -9.31
N SER A 73 5.94 1.54 -9.25
CA SER A 73 7.18 0.82 -8.99
C SER A 73 7.15 0.10 -7.64
N LYS A 74 6.60 0.73 -6.60
CA LYS A 74 6.48 0.11 -5.28
C LYS A 74 5.52 -1.07 -5.28
N PHE A 75 4.34 -0.92 -5.89
CA PHE A 75 3.39 -2.02 -6.03
C PHE A 75 3.99 -3.19 -6.81
N VAL A 76 4.58 -2.95 -7.97
CA VAL A 76 5.11 -4.01 -8.83
C VAL A 76 6.28 -4.75 -8.18
N ARG A 77 7.19 -4.03 -7.50
CA ARG A 77 8.32 -4.64 -6.75
C ARG A 77 7.88 -5.48 -5.55
N GLY A 78 6.69 -5.21 -5.01
CA GLY A 78 6.13 -6.00 -3.92
C GLY A 78 5.39 -7.25 -4.40
N LEU A 79 5.12 -7.42 -5.69
CA LEU A 79 4.52 -8.65 -6.21
C LEU A 79 5.44 -9.85 -6.06
N SER A 80 4.86 -11.05 -6.05
CA SER A 80 5.64 -12.29 -6.16
C SER A 80 6.49 -12.29 -7.45
N PRO A 81 7.70 -12.87 -7.43
CA PRO A 81 8.68 -12.70 -8.51
C PRO A 81 8.16 -13.04 -9.92
N HIS A 82 7.36 -14.11 -10.04
CA HIS A 82 6.77 -14.54 -11.31
C HIS A 82 5.79 -13.50 -11.88
N LEU A 83 4.95 -12.88 -11.05
CA LEU A 83 4.04 -11.82 -11.48
C LEU A 83 4.79 -10.54 -11.79
N MET A 84 5.77 -10.19 -10.95
CA MET A 84 6.56 -8.96 -11.10
C MET A 84 7.17 -8.88 -12.50
N ILE A 85 7.87 -9.92 -12.96
CA ILE A 85 8.55 -9.94 -14.27
C ILE A 85 7.55 -9.67 -15.40
N ILE A 86 6.38 -10.34 -15.36
CA ILE A 86 5.38 -10.22 -16.42
C ILE A 86 4.75 -8.83 -16.39
N VAL A 87 4.37 -8.32 -15.21
CA VAL A 87 3.76 -6.99 -15.07
C VAL A 87 4.74 -5.88 -15.49
N VAL A 88 6.03 -6.00 -15.17
CA VAL A 88 7.06 -5.06 -15.66
C VAL A 88 7.10 -5.05 -17.20
N GLY A 89 7.03 -6.22 -17.84
CA GLY A 89 7.01 -6.32 -19.30
C GLY A 89 5.84 -5.57 -19.95
N HIS A 90 4.72 -5.42 -19.24
CA HIS A 90 3.56 -4.64 -19.69
C HIS A 90 3.65 -3.14 -19.42
N SER A 91 4.70 -2.67 -18.72
CA SER A 91 4.97 -1.24 -18.49
C SER A 91 3.76 -0.40 -18.04
N PRO A 92 3.04 -0.79 -16.96
CA PRO A 92 1.87 -0.04 -16.49
C PRO A 92 2.25 1.39 -16.08
N GLN A 93 1.42 2.37 -16.45
CA GLN A 93 1.66 3.79 -16.15
C GLN A 93 0.93 4.27 -14.88
N THR A 94 -0.07 3.51 -14.42
CA THR A 94 -0.85 3.83 -13.22
C THR A 94 -1.00 2.61 -12.33
N LEU A 95 -1.28 2.83 -11.06
CA LEU A 95 -1.52 1.74 -10.10
C LEU A 95 -2.68 0.85 -10.56
N ASP A 96 -3.77 1.43 -11.05
CA ASP A 96 -4.92 0.65 -11.49
C ASP A 96 -4.60 -0.17 -12.75
N THR A 97 -3.80 0.35 -13.69
CA THR A 97 -3.31 -0.46 -14.83
C THR A 97 -2.46 -1.63 -14.35
N ALA A 98 -1.59 -1.43 -13.36
CA ALA A 98 -0.77 -2.50 -12.79
C ALA A 98 -1.63 -3.57 -12.10
N ILE A 99 -2.64 -3.15 -11.33
CA ILE A 99 -3.59 -4.04 -10.65
C ILE A 99 -4.42 -4.85 -11.64
N THR A 100 -4.96 -4.21 -12.68
CA THR A 100 -5.71 -4.89 -13.73
C THR A 100 -4.82 -5.93 -14.41
N LYS A 101 -3.59 -5.56 -14.75
CA LYS A 101 -2.67 -6.48 -15.43
C LYS A 101 -2.33 -7.70 -14.59
N VAL A 102 -2.03 -7.53 -13.30
CA VAL A 102 -1.72 -8.67 -12.42
C VAL A 102 -2.94 -9.59 -12.22
N LYS A 103 -4.17 -9.04 -12.23
CA LYS A 103 -5.40 -9.83 -12.19
C LYS A 103 -5.59 -10.64 -13.47
N GLU A 104 -5.43 -10.03 -14.64
CA GLU A 104 -5.50 -10.73 -15.94
C GLU A 104 -4.50 -11.88 -16.01
N ILE A 105 -3.25 -11.65 -15.59
CA ILE A 105 -2.20 -12.67 -15.54
C ILE A 105 -2.59 -13.81 -14.60
N LYS A 106 -3.13 -13.51 -13.42
CA LYS A 106 -3.62 -14.53 -12.49
C LYS A 106 -4.76 -15.34 -13.06
N THR A 107 -5.73 -14.70 -13.71
CA THR A 107 -6.81 -15.40 -14.42
C THR A 107 -6.25 -16.30 -15.52
N GLY A 108 -5.28 -15.82 -16.29
CA GLY A 108 -4.58 -16.63 -17.29
C GLY A 108 -3.89 -17.85 -16.68
N PHE A 109 -3.22 -17.71 -15.55
CA PHE A 109 -2.65 -18.84 -14.82
C PHE A 109 -3.70 -19.82 -14.32
N THR A 110 -4.84 -19.35 -13.80
CA THR A 110 -5.94 -20.22 -13.36
C THR A 110 -6.54 -21.00 -14.53
N ILE A 111 -6.69 -20.38 -15.70
CA ILE A 111 -7.18 -21.04 -16.92
C ILE A 111 -6.15 -22.06 -17.45
N ALA A 112 -4.85 -21.77 -17.34
CA ALA A 112 -3.77 -22.62 -17.82
C ALA A 112 -3.40 -23.77 -16.86
N GLN A 113 -3.67 -23.62 -15.56
CA GLN A 113 -3.65 -24.73 -14.60
C GLN A 113 -4.81 -25.72 -14.96
N PRO A 114 -4.56 -27.03 -14.94
CA PRO A 114 -5.07 -28.08 -15.85
C PRO A 114 -6.57 -28.45 -15.87
N ILE A 115 -7.25 -29.01 -16.90
CA ILE A 115 -7.02 -29.68 -18.22
C ILE A 115 -5.90 -30.75 -18.34
N GLN A 116 -4.69 -30.56 -17.79
CA GLN A 116 -3.68 -31.63 -17.55
C GLN A 116 -4.10 -32.77 -16.58
N GLN A 117 -5.34 -32.81 -16.07
CA GLN A 117 -5.87 -33.99 -15.35
C GLN A 117 -6.60 -35.00 -16.28
N GLN A 118 -6.68 -34.74 -17.59
CA GLN A 118 -7.40 -35.62 -18.54
C GLN A 118 -6.49 -36.42 -19.49
N GLN A 119 -5.18 -36.47 -19.25
CA GLN A 119 -4.28 -37.37 -19.99
C GLN A 119 -3.68 -38.43 -19.07
N ILE A 120 -4.55 -39.20 -18.42
CA ILE A 120 -4.28 -40.59 -18.05
C ILE A 120 -5.58 -41.36 -18.31
N ILE A 121 -5.67 -41.97 -19.50
CA ILE A 121 -6.54 -43.13 -19.78
C ILE A 121 -5.61 -44.23 -20.24
#